data_AF-A0A7V9EVB9-F1
#
_entry.id   AF-A0A7V9EVB9-F1
#
_cell.length_a   1.000
_cell.length_b   1.000
_cell.length_c   1.000
_cell.angle_alpha   90.00
_cell.angle_beta   90.00
_cell.angle_gamma   90.00
#
_symmetry.space_group_name_H-M   'P 1'
#
loop_
_entity.id
_entity.type
_entity.pdbx_description
1 polymer ?
#
loop_
_entity_poly.entity_id
_entity_poly.type
_entity_poly.pdbx_seq_one_letter_code
_entity_poly.pdbx_strand_id
1 'polypeptide(L)'
;MRRRELSGFTCELRGTITSAGFSSGHRFVVGSWEESPIGPLADVMWARPDGRRILLVDRREAADFITAVYRFDTVEVVPLACRVVHGLLEVDAGGVQLILRGGLPWPIPLAKLRNRTQVRPLERLLARGLLGVRTWGVTPSGVQEWYRADEYRRV
;
A
#
# COMPACT_ATOMS: atom_id res chain seq x y z
N MET A 1 7.51 -15.64 -38.33
CA MET A 1 7.98 -15.04 -37.06
C MET A 1 6.82 -14.36 -36.35
N ARG A 2 6.19 -15.01 -35.36
CA ARG A 2 5.19 -14.37 -34.48
C ARG A 2 5.82 -14.17 -33.11
N ARG A 3 5.97 -12.90 -32.75
CA ARG A 3 6.37 -12.40 -31.43
C ARG A 3 5.31 -12.90 -30.43
N ARG A 4 5.62 -13.95 -29.66
CA ARG A 4 4.78 -14.37 -28.52
C ARG A 4 5.02 -13.37 -27.39
N GLU A 5 3.95 -12.66 -27.03
CA GLU A 5 3.89 -11.73 -25.92
C GLU A 5 4.33 -12.42 -24.63
N LEU A 6 5.23 -11.77 -23.90
CA LEU A 6 5.62 -12.18 -22.56
C LEU A 6 4.38 -12.06 -21.66
N SER A 7 3.88 -13.19 -21.16
CA SER A 7 2.79 -13.24 -20.19
C SER A 7 3.24 -12.55 -18.90
N GLY A 8 2.91 -11.28 -18.74
CA GLY A 8 3.07 -10.59 -17.47
C GLY A 8 2.14 -11.23 -16.44
N PHE A 9 2.69 -11.70 -15.33
CA PHE A 9 1.88 -12.10 -14.18
C PHE A 9 1.19 -10.86 -13.62
N THR A 10 -0.14 -10.89 -13.50
CA THR A 10 -0.89 -9.86 -12.79
C THR A 10 -1.14 -10.34 -11.37
N CYS A 11 -0.68 -9.59 -10.37
CA CYS A 11 -1.10 -9.78 -9.00
C CYS A 11 -2.06 -8.67 -8.57
N GLU A 12 -3.06 -9.03 -7.79
CA GLU A 12 -3.97 -8.08 -7.16
C GLU A 12 -3.82 -8.20 -5.64
N LEU A 13 -3.77 -7.06 -4.96
CA LEU A 13 -3.83 -6.98 -3.51
C LEU A 13 -5.09 -6.21 -3.13
N ARG A 14 -5.86 -6.76 -2.20
CA ARG A 14 -7.08 -6.15 -1.69
C ARG A 14 -6.95 -5.94 -0.19
N GLY A 15 -7.17 -4.71 0.25
CA GLY A 15 -6.99 -4.37 1.65
C GLY A 15 -7.10 -2.89 1.95
N THR A 16 -6.66 -2.53 3.15
CA THR A 16 -6.61 -1.16 3.64
C THR A 16 -5.15 -0.72 3.78
N ILE A 17 -4.85 0.48 3.31
CA ILE A 17 -3.57 1.15 3.55
C ILE A 17 -3.80 2.39 4.40
N THR A 18 -3.05 2.53 5.48
CA THR A 18 -3.11 3.69 6.38
C THR A 18 -1.75 4.33 6.46
N SER A 19 -1.69 5.66 6.43
CA SER A 19 -0.44 6.40 6.60
C SER A 19 -0.59 7.44 7.70
N ALA A 20 0.44 7.58 8.53
CA ALA A 20 0.50 8.57 9.61
C ALA A 20 1.89 9.17 9.70
N GLY A 21 1.96 10.47 9.93
CA GLY A 21 3.20 11.21 10.19
C GLY A 21 3.13 11.90 11.54
N PHE A 22 4.22 11.85 12.29
CA PHE A 22 4.33 12.43 13.62
C PHE A 22 5.28 13.64 13.60
N SER A 23 5.05 14.60 14.51
CA SER A 23 5.90 15.80 14.65
C SER A 23 7.35 15.48 15.02
N SER A 24 7.60 14.30 15.60
CA SER A 24 8.93 13.74 15.86
C SER A 24 9.70 13.36 14.59
N GLY A 25 9.07 13.41 13.42
CA GLY A 25 9.66 13.05 12.13
C GLY A 25 9.47 11.58 11.75
N HIS A 26 8.94 10.75 12.65
CA HIS A 26 8.56 9.38 12.32
C HIS A 26 7.34 9.36 11.41
N ARG A 27 7.38 8.53 10.38
CA ARG A 27 6.25 8.29 9.47
C ARG A 27 6.04 6.80 9.32
N PHE A 28 4.78 6.40 9.31
CA PHE A 28 4.39 5.00 9.20
C PHE A 28 3.40 4.85 8.06
N VAL A 29 3.56 3.76 7.30
CA VAL A 29 2.56 3.27 6.36
C VAL A 29 2.28 1.83 6.75
N VAL A 30 1.02 1.52 6.97
CA VAL A 30 0.56 0.20 7.37
C VAL A 30 -0.33 -0.35 6.27
N GLY A 31 0.06 -1.47 5.70
CA GLY A 31 -0.77 -2.28 4.82
C GLY A 31 -1.45 -3.40 5.61
N SER A 32 -2.75 -3.55 5.45
CA SER A 32 -3.53 -4.69 5.91
C SER A 32 -4.23 -5.30 4.70
N TRP A 33 -3.68 -6.39 4.16
CA TRP A 33 -4.14 -7.01 2.94
C TRP A 33 -4.88 -8.30 3.27
N GLU A 34 -6.19 -8.29 3.00
CA GLU A 34 -7.06 -9.44 3.17
C GLU A 34 -6.84 -10.46 2.06
N GLU A 35 -6.54 -10.00 0.84
CA GLU A 35 -6.27 -10.84 -0.31
C GLU A 35 -4.95 -10.45 -0.98
N SER A 36 -4.07 -11.44 -1.23
CA SER A 36 -2.84 -11.30 -1.99
C SER A 36 -2.43 -12.64 -2.62
N PRO A 37 -1.48 -12.69 -3.57
CA PRO A 37 -0.99 -13.93 -4.16
C PRO A 37 -0.36 -14.91 -3.16
N ILE A 38 0.14 -14.41 -2.03
CA ILE A 38 0.78 -15.20 -0.97
C ILE A 38 -0.15 -15.42 0.24
N GLY A 39 -1.44 -15.14 0.09
CA GLY A 39 -2.43 -15.15 1.17
C GLY A 39 -2.51 -13.81 1.93
N PRO A 40 -3.33 -13.72 2.98
CA PRO A 40 -3.42 -12.51 3.80
C PRO A 40 -2.05 -12.13 4.36
N LEU A 41 -1.77 -10.83 4.41
CA LEU A 41 -0.54 -10.31 5.00
C LEU A 41 -0.75 -8.90 5.53
N ALA A 42 0.08 -8.51 6.48
CA ALA A 42 0.19 -7.14 6.93
C ALA A 42 1.66 -6.71 6.94
N ASP A 43 1.87 -5.44 6.64
CA ASP A 43 3.20 -4.85 6.56
C ASP A 43 3.19 -3.46 7.19
N VAL A 44 4.33 -3.09 7.77
CA VAL A 44 4.56 -1.74 8.30
C VAL A 44 5.84 -1.21 7.70
N MET A 45 5.73 -0.18 6.87
CA MET A 45 6.86 0.68 6.54
C MET A 45 7.02 1.75 7.61
N TRP A 46 8.14 1.73 8.29
CA TRP A 46 8.57 2.75 9.23
C TRP A 46 9.69 3.61 8.63
N ALA A 47 9.38 4.87 8.31
CA ALA A 47 10.37 5.86 7.97
C ALA A 47 10.80 6.64 9.22
N ARG A 48 12.08 6.52 9.57
CA ARG A 48 12.69 7.20 10.71
C ARG A 48 13.05 8.66 10.38
N PRO A 49 13.22 9.52 11.40
CA PRO A 49 13.64 10.91 11.22
C PRO A 49 14.99 11.06 10.52
N ASP A 50 15.86 10.05 10.64
CA ASP A 50 17.16 9.98 9.96
C ASP A 50 17.08 9.59 8.48
N GLY A 51 15.88 9.36 7.95
CA GLY A 51 15.63 9.02 6.55
C GLY A 51 15.62 7.52 6.24
N ARG A 52 16.00 6.66 7.19
CA ARG A 52 15.96 5.20 6.98
C ARG A 52 14.54 4.68 6.91
N ARG A 53 14.29 3.76 5.98
CA ARG A 53 13.03 3.03 5.81
C ARG A 53 13.21 1.59 6.22
N ILE A 54 12.44 1.19 7.23
CA ILE A 54 12.43 -0.15 7.80
C ILE A 54 11.10 -0.79 7.39
N LEU A 55 11.16 -1.99 6.83
CA LEU A 55 9.99 -2.83 6.58
C LEU A 55 9.84 -3.84 7.73
N LEU A 56 8.69 -3.86 8.38
CA LEU A 56 8.32 -4.89 9.36
C LEU A 56 7.24 -5.78 8.74
N VAL A 57 7.44 -7.09 8.83
CA VAL A 57 6.48 -8.11 8.35
C VAL A 57 6.41 -9.28 9.33
N ASP A 58 5.33 -10.06 9.26
CA ASP A 58 5.10 -11.25 10.09
C ASP A 58 5.94 -12.47 9.66
N ARG A 59 6.24 -12.60 8.36
CA ARG A 59 6.97 -13.75 7.80
C ARG A 59 7.90 -13.37 6.65
N ARG A 60 8.89 -14.24 6.41
CA ARG A 60 9.91 -14.07 5.36
C ARG A 60 9.31 -13.97 3.95
N GLU A 61 8.29 -14.75 3.65
CA GLU A 61 7.63 -14.75 2.34
C GLU A 61 7.01 -13.37 2.01
N ALA A 62 6.44 -12.69 2.99
CA ALA A 62 5.92 -11.34 2.83
C ALA A 62 7.04 -10.32 2.59
N ALA A 63 8.16 -10.44 3.31
CA ALA A 63 9.35 -9.63 3.05
C ALA A 63 9.85 -9.81 1.61
N ASP A 64 10.02 -11.05 1.16
CA ASP A 64 10.52 -11.35 -0.18
C ASP A 64 9.55 -10.83 -1.27
N PHE A 65 8.24 -10.99 -1.05
CA PHE A 65 7.20 -10.48 -1.96
C PHE A 65 7.23 -8.95 -2.08
N ILE A 66 7.26 -8.24 -0.96
CA ILE A 66 7.24 -6.77 -0.96
C ILE A 66 8.57 -6.21 -1.49
N THR A 67 9.69 -6.83 -1.12
CA THR A 67 11.04 -6.35 -1.51
C THR A 67 11.39 -6.62 -2.97
N ALA A 68 10.68 -7.53 -3.64
CA ALA A 68 10.75 -7.68 -5.10
C ALA A 68 10.31 -6.40 -5.84
N VAL A 69 9.50 -5.57 -5.19
CA VAL A 69 8.88 -4.38 -5.79
C VAL A 69 9.43 -3.09 -5.17
N TYR A 70 9.61 -3.05 -3.86
CA TYR A 70 10.07 -1.89 -3.11
C TYR A 70 11.42 -2.10 -2.44
N ARG A 71 12.22 -1.04 -2.36
CA ARG A 71 13.51 -1.07 -1.66
C ARG A 71 13.39 -0.43 -0.28
N PHE A 72 13.91 -1.13 0.72
CA PHE A 72 14.03 -0.68 2.10
C PHE A 72 15.49 -0.75 2.55
N ASP A 73 15.85 0.10 3.51
CA ASP A 73 17.20 0.11 4.09
C ASP A 73 17.37 -1.04 5.09
N THR A 74 16.27 -1.47 5.70
CA THR A 74 16.24 -2.60 6.65
C THR A 74 14.92 -3.34 6.50
N VAL A 75 14.98 -4.67 6.64
CA VAL A 75 13.79 -5.54 6.61
C VAL A 75 13.87 -6.44 7.82
N GLU A 76 12.83 -6.41 8.65
CA GLU A 76 12.76 -7.18 9.89
C GLU A 76 11.51 -8.07 9.86
N VAL A 77 11.71 -9.35 10.15
CA VAL A 77 10.62 -10.30 10.36
C VAL A 77 10.39 -10.39 11.85
N VAL A 78 9.24 -9.87 12.29
CA VAL A 78 8.88 -9.73 13.71
C VAL A 78 7.46 -10.23 13.94
N PRO A 79 7.09 -10.62 15.17
CA PRO A 79 5.68 -10.81 15.49
C PRO A 79 4.89 -9.55 15.11
N LEU A 80 3.97 -9.68 14.16
CA LEU A 80 3.17 -8.59 13.65
C LEU A 80 1.69 -8.98 13.71
N ALA A 81 0.93 -8.21 14.47
CA ALA A 81 -0.52 -8.27 14.53
C ALA A 81 -1.08 -6.94 14.02
N CYS A 82 -1.99 -7.01 13.05
CA CYS A 82 -2.65 -5.84 12.47
C CYS A 82 -4.15 -6.10 12.45
N ARG A 83 -4.92 -5.13 12.95
CA ARG A 83 -6.37 -5.20 13.02
C ARG A 83 -6.98 -3.90 12.54
N VAL A 84 -7.87 -3.99 11.56
CA VAL A 84 -8.67 -2.85 11.08
C VAL A 84 -10.14 -3.11 11.41
N VAL A 85 -10.74 -2.28 12.26
CA VAL A 85 -12.16 -2.37 12.64
C VAL A 85 -12.80 -0.99 12.63
N HIS A 86 -13.80 -0.77 11.79
CA HIS A 86 -14.59 0.47 11.75
C HIS A 86 -13.76 1.77 11.67
N GLY A 87 -12.63 1.74 10.96
CA GLY A 87 -11.72 2.89 10.84
C GLY A 87 -10.72 3.04 11.99
N LEU A 88 -10.73 2.14 12.98
CA LEU A 88 -9.64 1.95 13.93
C LEU A 88 -8.64 0.96 13.36
N LEU A 89 -7.38 1.37 13.28
CA LEU A 89 -6.24 0.52 12.96
C LEU A 89 -5.42 0.33 14.24
N GLU A 90 -5.25 -0.91 14.64
CA GLU A 90 -4.36 -1.34 15.73
C GLU A 90 -3.24 -2.20 15.15
N VAL A 91 -2.00 -1.86 15.48
CA VAL A 91 -0.82 -2.59 15.04
C VAL A 91 0.11 -2.81 16.21
N ASP A 92 0.56 -4.04 16.36
CA ASP A 92 1.71 -4.41 17.19
C ASP A 92 2.72 -5.13 16.29
N ALA A 93 3.89 -4.53 16.10
CA ALA A 93 4.95 -5.04 15.25
C ALA A 93 6.29 -4.98 16.00
N GLY A 94 6.50 -5.95 16.89
CA GLY A 94 7.69 -6.08 17.73
C GLY A 94 7.86 -4.91 18.72
N GLY A 95 8.54 -3.84 18.28
CA GLY A 95 8.76 -2.63 19.06
C GLY A 95 7.88 -1.44 18.67
N VAL A 96 7.02 -1.61 17.67
CA VAL A 96 6.13 -0.56 17.16
C VAL A 96 4.70 -0.89 17.55
N GLN A 97 4.11 -0.07 18.40
CA GLN A 97 2.68 -0.12 18.73
C GLN A 97 2.00 1.15 18.21
N LEU A 98 1.00 0.97 17.35
CA LEU A 98 0.26 2.07 16.74
C LEU A 98 -1.23 1.83 16.88
N ILE A 99 -1.93 2.87 17.32
CA ILE A 99 -3.39 2.93 17.30
C ILE A 99 -3.76 4.20 16.53
N LEU A 100 -4.34 4.03 15.36
CA LEU A 100 -4.73 5.12 14.46
C LEU A 100 -6.23 5.07 14.25
N ARG A 101 -6.91 6.20 14.45
CA ARG A 101 -8.36 6.31 14.24
C ARG A 101 -8.65 7.22 13.07
N GLY A 102 -9.08 6.62 11.96
CA GLY A 102 -9.61 7.35 10.82
C GLY A 102 -10.91 8.05 11.19
N GLY A 103 -11.06 9.28 10.70
CA GLY A 103 -12.30 10.06 10.76
C GLY A 103 -13.39 9.50 9.86
N LEU A 104 -14.33 10.37 9.46
CA LEU A 104 -15.44 9.95 8.61
C LEU A 104 -14.95 9.42 7.25
N PRO A 105 -15.52 8.30 6.75
CA PRO A 105 -15.24 7.82 5.41
C PRO A 105 -15.78 8.82 4.39
N TRP A 106 -14.92 9.20 3.45
CA TRP A 106 -15.34 9.89 2.25
C TRP A 106 -15.30 8.90 1.08
N PRO A 107 -16.44 8.57 0.46
CA PRO A 107 -16.46 7.73 -0.72
C PRO A 107 -15.77 8.47 -1.86
N ILE A 108 -14.99 7.77 -2.68
CA ILE A 108 -14.41 8.33 -3.90
C ILE A 108 -15.42 8.08 -5.03
N PRO A 109 -16.21 9.09 -5.46
CA PRO A 109 -17.15 8.88 -6.55
C PRO A 109 -16.39 8.41 -7.80
N LEU A 110 -16.95 7.42 -8.51
CA LEU A 110 -16.39 6.76 -9.70
C LEU A 110 -15.32 5.68 -9.45
N ALA A 111 -14.98 5.32 -8.21
CA ALA A 111 -14.07 4.19 -7.94
C ALA A 111 -14.54 2.87 -8.59
N LYS A 112 -15.86 2.65 -8.64
CA LYS A 112 -16.49 1.47 -9.27
C LYS A 112 -16.44 1.45 -10.81
N LEU A 113 -16.17 2.57 -11.47
CA LEU A 113 -16.08 2.67 -12.93
C LEU A 113 -14.67 2.39 -13.47
N ARG A 114 -13.68 2.15 -12.59
CA ARG A 114 -12.33 1.72 -12.94
C ARG A 114 -12.30 0.27 -13.41
N ASN A 115 -12.78 0.05 -14.63
CA ASN A 115 -12.43 -1.14 -15.39
C ASN A 115 -11.00 -0.99 -15.92
N ARG A 116 -10.27 -2.10 -15.82
CA ARG A 116 -8.83 -2.30 -16.10
C ARG A 116 -8.34 -1.81 -17.48
N THR A 117 -9.23 -1.38 -18.37
CA THR A 117 -8.93 -1.06 -19.78
C THR A 117 -9.26 0.35 -20.23
N GLN A 118 -9.88 1.21 -19.40
CA GLN A 118 -10.23 2.58 -19.82
C GLN A 118 -10.03 3.58 -18.69
N VAL A 119 -8.82 4.14 -18.59
CA VAL A 119 -8.61 5.41 -17.86
C VAL A 119 -8.78 6.54 -18.87
N ARG A 120 -9.88 7.29 -18.78
CA ARG A 120 -10.16 8.41 -19.71
C ARG A 120 -9.19 9.57 -19.43
N PRO A 121 -8.79 10.37 -20.45
CA PRO A 121 -7.85 11.49 -20.26
C PRO A 121 -8.35 12.55 -19.26
N LEU A 122 -9.67 12.68 -19.07
CA LEU A 122 -10.28 13.57 -18.07
C LEU A 122 -9.96 13.15 -16.62
N GLU A 123 -9.79 11.84 -16.37
CA GLU A 123 -9.44 11.31 -15.04
C GLU A 123 -7.98 11.59 -14.67
N ARG A 124 -7.08 11.69 -15.66
CA ARG A 124 -5.68 12.10 -15.44
C ARG A 124 -5.58 13.52 -14.89
N LEU A 125 -6.51 14.39 -15.27
CA LEU A 125 -6.57 15.78 -14.82
C LEU A 125 -7.11 15.86 -13.38
N LEU A 126 -8.13 15.07 -13.05
CA LEU A 126 -8.74 15.03 -11.72
C LEU A 126 -7.86 14.32 -10.67
N ALA A 127 -7.21 13.20 -11.03
CA ALA A 127 -6.29 12.49 -10.14
C ALA A 127 -5.05 13.35 -9.77
N ARG A 128 -4.54 14.14 -10.71
CA ARG A 128 -3.45 15.11 -10.45
C ARG A 128 -3.91 16.33 -9.65
N GLY A 129 -5.12 16.82 -9.91
CA GLY A 129 -5.62 18.06 -9.30
C GLY A 129 -6.16 17.90 -7.87
N LEU A 130 -6.84 16.78 -7.57
CA LEU A 130 -7.56 16.60 -6.29
C LEU A 130 -6.88 15.65 -5.29
N LEU A 131 -6.14 14.64 -5.77
CA LEU A 131 -5.64 13.54 -4.93
C LEU A 131 -4.10 13.43 -4.86
N GLY A 132 -3.37 14.18 -5.69
CA GLY A 132 -1.90 14.21 -5.67
C GLY A 132 -1.19 12.88 -6.02
N VAL A 133 -1.94 11.82 -6.35
CA VAL A 133 -1.40 10.48 -6.63
C VAL A 133 -1.25 10.25 -8.13
N ARG A 134 -0.06 9.82 -8.54
CA ARG A 134 0.16 9.27 -9.89
C ARG A 134 -0.37 7.83 -9.92
N THR A 135 -1.48 7.62 -10.61
CA THR A 135 -2.17 6.32 -10.72
C THR A 135 -1.52 5.32 -11.68
N TRP A 136 -0.33 5.65 -12.21
CA TRP A 136 0.45 4.80 -13.09
C TRP A 136 1.93 5.00 -12.78
N GLY A 137 2.59 3.92 -12.36
CA GLY A 137 4.02 3.89 -12.07
C GLY A 137 4.62 2.59 -12.58
N VAL A 138 5.76 2.69 -13.24
CA VAL A 138 6.67 1.55 -13.42
C VAL A 138 7.65 1.66 -12.28
N THR A 139 7.67 0.67 -11.38
CA THR A 139 8.67 0.63 -10.33
C THR A 139 10.06 0.44 -10.95
N PRO A 140 11.16 0.77 -10.24
CA PRO A 140 12.51 0.53 -10.74
C PRO A 140 12.79 -0.93 -11.13
N SER A 141 11.98 -1.89 -10.64
CA SER A 141 12.03 -3.31 -10.98
C SER A 141 11.26 -3.69 -12.26
N GLY A 142 10.58 -2.75 -12.92
CA GLY A 142 9.85 -2.99 -14.17
C GLY A 142 8.39 -3.44 -13.99
N VAL A 143 7.87 -3.43 -12.77
CA VAL A 143 6.47 -3.82 -12.47
C VAL A 143 5.53 -2.65 -12.78
N GLN A 144 4.43 -2.93 -13.48
CA GLN A 144 3.34 -1.97 -13.69
C GLN A 144 2.33 -2.05 -12.54
N GLU A 145 2.21 -0.99 -11.75
CA GLU A 145 1.31 -0.94 -10.61
C GLU A 145 0.03 -0.16 -10.90
N TRP A 146 -1.10 -0.64 -10.38
CA TRP A 146 -2.41 -0.03 -10.50
C TRP A 146 -3.07 0.09 -9.12
N TYR A 147 -3.36 1.31 -8.65
CA TYR A 147 -3.84 1.52 -7.27
C TYR A 147 -5.34 1.73 -7.17
N ARG A 148 -6.05 0.69 -6.70
CA ARG A 148 -7.41 0.62 -6.09
C ARG A 148 -7.73 1.54 -4.90
N ALA A 149 -8.54 2.60 -4.99
CA ALA A 149 -9.05 3.27 -3.78
C ALA A 149 -10.56 3.43 -3.88
N ASP A 150 -11.30 2.77 -2.98
CA ASP A 150 -12.77 2.83 -2.93
C ASP A 150 -13.26 3.89 -1.93
N GLU A 151 -12.56 4.07 -0.81
CA GLU A 151 -12.81 5.10 0.20
C GLU A 151 -11.49 5.64 0.77
N TYR A 152 -11.52 6.85 1.34
CA TYR A 152 -10.42 7.36 2.15
C TYR A 152 -10.93 7.98 3.45
N ARG A 153 -10.11 7.91 4.50
CA ARG A 153 -10.35 8.50 5.82
C ARG A 153 -9.14 9.31 6.19
N ARG A 154 -9.36 10.50 6.75
CA ARG A 154 -8.28 11.30 7.32
C ARG A 154 -7.98 10.78 8.72
N VAL A 155 -6.71 10.47 8.98
CA VAL A 155 -6.15 10.16 10.30
C VAL A 155 -5.63 11.44 10.94
#